data_AF-A0AAJ6ADI5-F1
#
_entry.id   AF-A0AAJ6ADI5-F1
#
_cell.length_a   1.000
_cell.length_b   1.000
_cell.length_c   1.000
_cell.angle_alpha   90.00
_cell.angle_beta   90.00
_cell.angle_gamma   90.00
#
_symmetry.space_group_name_H-M   'P 1'
#
loop_
_entity.id
_entity.type
_entity.pdbx_description
1 polymer ?
#
loop_
_entity_poly.entity_id
_entity_poly.type
_entity_poly.pdbx_seq_one_letter_code
_entity_poly.pdbx_strand_id
1 'polypeptide(L)' 'MIKEQMKNGMFAYKGLSGTYYQYDLSNPVDKQLYETDIAAQTRDKLSHNLYRQLENGGGVYENL' A
#
# COMPACT_ATOMS: atom_id res chain seq x y z
N MET A 1 2.07 -8.16 -5.71
CA MET A 1 1.07 -7.17 -6.19
C MET A 1 1.52 -6.64 -7.55
N ILE A 2 0.73 -5.82 -8.26
CA ILE A 2 1.16 -5.27 -9.57
C ILE A 2 1.59 -3.82 -9.39
N LYS A 3 2.82 -3.48 -9.77
CA LYS A 3 3.30 -2.10 -9.73
C LYS A 3 2.73 -1.33 -10.93
N GLU A 4 2.01 -0.26 -10.66
CA GLU A 4 1.36 0.60 -11.66
C GLU A 4 1.75 2.06 -11.46
N GLN A 5 1.76 2.83 -12.55
CA GLN A 5 1.92 4.28 -12.48
C GLN A 5 0.55 4.94 -12.31
N MET A 6 0.38 5.71 -11.25
CA MET A 6 -0.80 6.51 -10.95
C MET A 6 -0.87 7.77 -11.83
N LYS A 7 -2.05 8.38 -11.92
CA LYS A 7 -2.30 9.58 -12.74
C LYS A 7 -1.38 10.77 -12.44
N ASN A 8 -0.85 10.87 -11.23
CA ASN A 8 0.08 11.93 -10.80
C ASN A 8 1.57 11.58 -11.06
N GLY A 9 1.85 10.48 -11.74
CA GLY A 9 3.21 10.01 -12.02
C GLY A 9 3.85 9.18 -10.89
N MET A 10 3.18 9.04 -9.76
CA MET A 10 3.64 8.20 -8.64
C MET A 10 3.46 6.71 -8.96
N PHE A 11 4.39 5.86 -8.54
CA PHE A 11 4.19 4.42 -8.62
C PHE A 11 3.50 3.91 -7.35
N ALA A 12 2.57 2.98 -7.52
CA ALA A 12 1.91 2.28 -6.43
C ALA A 12 1.70 0.81 -6.79
N TYR A 13 1.50 -0.03 -5.78
CA TYR A 13 1.13 -1.42 -5.95
C TYR A 13 -0.37 -1.57 -5.89
N LYS A 14 -0.97 -2.15 -6.93
CA LYS A 14 -2.37 -2.49 -6.97
C LYS A 14 -2.60 -3.91 -6.47
N GLY A 15 -3.47 -4.04 -5.49
CA GLY A 15 -3.98 -5.32 -4.99
C GLY A 15 -5.08 -5.90 -5.87
N LEU A 16 -5.48 -7.14 -5.59
CA LEU A 16 -6.56 -7.85 -6.28
C LEU A 16 -7.93 -7.19 -6.03
N SER A 17 -8.10 -6.56 -4.88
CA SER A 17 -9.28 -5.76 -4.50
C SER A 17 -9.41 -4.45 -5.29
N GLY A 18 -8.37 -4.08 -6.06
CA GLY A 18 -8.27 -2.76 -6.70
C GLY A 18 -7.72 -1.66 -5.78
N THR A 19 -7.42 -2.00 -4.52
CA THR A 19 -6.77 -1.08 -3.58
C THR A 19 -5.33 -0.78 -4.00
N TYR A 20 -4.90 0.47 -3.85
CA TYR A 20 -3.52 0.86 -4.08
C TYR A 20 -2.75 1.02 -2.79
N TYR A 21 -1.49 0.61 -2.83
CA TYR A 21 -0.57 0.55 -1.71
C TYR A 21 0.77 1.17 -2.10
N GLN A 22 1.43 1.81 -1.14
CA GLN A 22 2.77 2.35 -1.32
C GLN A 22 3.84 1.23 -1.38
N TYR A 23 3.61 0.12 -0.68
CA TYR A 23 4.57 -0.97 -0.51
C TYR A 23 3.95 -2.35 -0.81
N ASP A 24 4.73 -3.24 -1.43
CA ASP A 24 4.42 -4.67 -1.52
C ASP A 24 5.13 -5.42 -0.38
N LEU A 25 4.40 -5.80 0.67
CA LEU A 25 4.93 -6.46 1.85
C LEU A 25 5.37 -7.91 1.59
N SER A 26 5.10 -8.46 0.41
CA SER A 26 5.72 -9.73 -0.01
C SER A 26 7.17 -9.54 -0.49
N ASN A 27 7.56 -8.31 -0.82
CA ASN A 27 8.94 -7.94 -1.13
C ASN A 27 9.68 -7.56 0.17
N PRO A 28 10.80 -8.23 0.52
CA PRO A 28 11.53 -7.95 1.76
C PRO A 28 12.06 -6.52 1.88
N VAL A 29 12.47 -5.90 0.77
CA VAL A 29 12.99 -4.52 0.77
C VAL A 29 11.86 -3.54 1.05
N ASP A 30 10.74 -3.68 0.37
CA ASP A 30 9.57 -2.83 0.57
C ASP A 30 8.99 -3.01 1.98
N LYS A 31 9.00 -4.25 2.50
CA LYS A 31 8.60 -4.53 3.88
C LYS A 31 9.49 -3.79 4.89
N GLN A 32 10.81 -3.83 4.72
CA GLN A 32 11.72 -3.09 5.60
C GLN A 32 11.50 -1.58 5.52
N LEU A 33 11.26 -1.04 4.32
CA LEU A 33 10.94 0.38 4.14
C LEU A 33 9.63 0.74 4.86
N TYR A 34 8.59 -0.07 4.70
CA TYR A 34 7.31 0.10 5.40
C TYR A 34 7.44 0.07 6.93
N GLU A 35 8.28 -0.83 7.47
CA GLU A 35 8.54 -0.92 8.91
C GLU A 35 9.15 0.37 9.49
N THR A 36 9.83 1.17 8.66
CA THR A 36 10.38 2.47 9.03
C THR A 36 9.49 3.67 8.67
N ASP A 37 8.47 3.48 7.83
CA ASP A 37 7.52 4.52 7.43
C ASP A 37 6.31 4.56 8.39
N ILE A 38 6.46 5.33 9.47
CA ILE A 38 5.41 5.53 10.47
C ILE A 38 4.16 6.19 9.86
N ALA A 39 4.30 7.02 8.82
CA ALA A 39 3.17 7.65 8.18
C ALA A 39 2.33 6.63 7.40
N ALA A 40 2.97 5.72 6.66
CA ALA A 40 2.31 4.61 5.99
C ALA A 40 1.59 3.69 6.98
N GLN A 41 2.25 3.32 8.09
CA GLN A 41 1.62 2.51 9.15
C GLN A 41 0.44 3.21 9.80
N THR A 42 0.50 4.53 9.97
CA THR A 42 -0.59 5.32 10.55
C THR A 42 -1.78 5.36 9.61
N ARG A 43 -1.56 5.57 8.30
CA ARG A 43 -2.63 5.48 7.30
C ARG A 43 -3.29 4.09 7.31
N ASP A 44 -2.50 3.03 7.37
CA ASP A 44 -3.03 1.67 7.43
C ASP A 44 -3.88 1.44 8.68
N LYS A 45 -3.47 1.96 9.85
CA LYS A 45 -4.24 1.83 11.09
C LYS A 45 -5.56 2.60 11.07
N LEU A 46 -5.60 3.73 10.36
CA LEU A 46 -6.78 4.61 10.26
C LEU A 46 -7.68 4.27 9.05
N SER A 47 -7.21 3.40 8.17
CA SER A 47 -7.91 2.98 6.96
C SER A 47 -9.27 2.33 7.26
N HIS A 48 -10.30 2.76 6.53
CA HIS A 48 -11.63 2.15 6.52
C HIS A 48 -11.79 1.05 5.45
N ASN A 49 -10.76 0.84 4.62
CA ASN A 49 -10.74 -0.19 3.60
C ASN A 49 -10.72 -1.60 4.22
N LEU A 50 -11.87 -2.26 4.17
CA LEU A 50 -12.07 -3.62 4.67
C LEU A 50 -11.20 -4.66 3.96
N TYR A 51 -10.81 -4.41 2.70
CA TYR A 51 -9.96 -5.31 1.93
C TYR A 51 -8.47 -5.20 2.30
N ARG A 52 -8.07 -4.16 3.07
CA ARG A 52 -6.68 -3.96 3.50
C ARG A 52 -6.07 -5.20 4.16
N GLN A 53 -6.82 -5.87 5.03
CA GLN A 53 -6.33 -7.03 5.80
C GLN A 53 -6.19 -8.31 4.96
N LEU A 54 -6.69 -8.32 3.72
CA LEU A 54 -6.72 -9.49 2.85
C LEU A 54 -5.52 -9.52 1.90
N GLU A 55 -4.70 -8.47 1.86
CA GLU A 55 -3.65 -8.29 0.85
C GLU A 55 -2.31 -7.99 1.52
N ASN A 56 -1.21 -8.39 0.87
CA ASN A 56 0.15 -8.16 1.36
C ASN A 56 0.64 -6.73 1.02
N GLY A 57 -0.22 -5.73 1.17
CA GLY A 57 0.08 -4.34 0.87
C GLY A 57 0.27 -3.49 2.12
N GLY A 58 1.12 -2.47 2.03
CA GLY A 58 1.35 -1.51 3.11
C GLY A 58 1.26 -0.06 2.62
N GLY A 59 0.81 0.83 3.50
CA GLY A 59 0.65 2.26 3.20
C GLY A 59 -0.44 2.52 2.17
N VAL A 60 -1.68 2.18 2.50
CA VAL A 60 -2.86 2.35 1.64
C VAL A 60 -3.03 3.81 1.18
N TYR A 61 -3.43 3.96 -0.09
CA TYR A 61 -3.94 5.21 -0.63
C TYR A 61 -5.47 5.13 -0.71
N GLU A 62 -6.16 5.65 0.31
CA GLU A 62 -7.61 5.84 0.26
C GLU A 62 -7.93 7.18 -0.44
N ASN A 63 -8.89 7.17 -1.36
CA ASN A 63 -9.34 8.32 -2.13
C ASN A 63 -8.19 9.06 -2.86
N LEU A 64 -7.76 8.54 -4.02
CA LEU A 64 -7.05 9.36 -5.01
C LEU A 64 -7.99 10.37 -5.68
#